data_AF-A0A7C5B582-F1
#
_entry.id   AF-A0A7C5B582-F1
#
_cell.length_a   1.000
_cell.length_b   1.000
_cell.length_c   1.000
_cell.angle_alpha   90.00
_cell.angle_beta   90.00
_cell.angle_gamma   90.00
#
_symmetry.space_group_name_H-M   'P 1'
#
loop_
_entity.id
_entity.type
_entity.pdbx_description
1 polymer ?
#
loop_
_entity_poly.entity_id
_entity_poly.type
_entity_poly.pdbx_seq_one_letter_code
_entity_poly.pdbx_strand_id
1 'polypeptide(L)'
;MKKIYEGVFLLVVILSAVSYAQVTFPYVIQNNDSTVNLGFSLYGLADVNHDGYRDLVISAISSGLLSGKVFVHSGKDFSRLYTFIYRLAGENYGLACVDANQDEYPDIVIPCRDSSEYIAVHSGKDGSLIYQKEVTTRITSINSISDFNGDGIDEILIGGMRSSLVLSGKDGTQIHDLATPL
;
A
#
# COMPACT_ATOMS: atom_id res chain seq x y z
N MET A 1 32.13 46.66 64.03
CA MET A 1 31.03 46.00 64.77
C MET A 1 30.30 45.08 63.82
N LYS A 2 30.38 43.76 64.05
CA LYS A 2 29.69 42.70 63.30
C LYS A 2 28.18 42.79 63.52
N LYS A 3 27.39 42.64 62.46
CA LYS A 3 26.02 42.13 62.53
C LYS A 3 25.92 40.91 61.63
N ILE A 4 25.60 39.78 62.23
CA ILE A 4 25.25 38.52 61.59
C ILE A 4 23.71 38.48 61.64
N TYR A 5 23.07 38.24 60.50
CA TYR A 5 21.68 37.80 60.45
C TYR A 5 21.58 36.58 59.54
N GLU A 6 20.86 35.61 60.06
CA GLU A 6 20.66 34.25 59.63
C GLU A 6 19.78 34.14 58.37
N GLY A 7 19.96 33.04 57.65
CA GLY A 7 18.86 32.26 57.08
C GLY A 7 18.04 32.91 55.96
N VAL A 8 18.15 32.37 54.75
CA VAL A 8 17.08 31.59 54.12
C VAL A 8 17.65 31.03 52.82
N PHE A 9 17.80 29.72 52.77
CA PHE A 9 18.01 28.96 51.54
C PHE A 9 16.65 28.93 50.83
N LEU A 10 16.48 29.71 49.77
CA LEU A 10 15.34 29.56 48.88
C LEU A 10 15.81 28.85 47.61
N LEU A 11 15.94 27.53 47.69
CA LEU A 11 15.88 26.68 46.51
C LEU A 11 14.41 26.67 46.07
N VAL A 12 14.04 27.56 45.15
CA VAL A 12 12.75 27.45 44.48
C VAL A 12 12.83 26.23 43.58
N VAL A 13 12.34 25.10 44.09
CA VAL A 13 11.96 23.95 43.27
C VAL A 13 10.80 24.43 42.41
N ILE A 14 11.09 24.84 41.17
CA ILE A 14 10.06 25.00 40.14
C ILE A 14 9.59 23.60 39.79
N LEU A 15 8.63 23.10 40.57
CA LEU A 15 7.69 22.06 40.17
C LEU A 15 6.71 22.71 39.19
N SER A 16 7.08 22.79 37.92
CA SER A 16 6.09 22.99 36.86
C SER A 16 6.54 22.36 35.56
N ALA A 17 5.71 21.43 35.10
CA ALA A 17 5.76 20.74 33.83
C ALA A 17 6.91 19.74 33.68
N VAL A 18 6.65 18.50 34.09
CA VAL A 18 6.94 17.40 33.16
C VAL A 18 6.18 17.77 31.90
N SER A 19 6.85 18.33 30.90
CA SER A 19 6.27 18.39 29.57
C SER A 19 6.10 16.94 29.16
N TYR A 20 4.89 16.42 29.28
CA TYR A 20 4.52 15.31 28.42
C TYR A 20 4.78 15.84 27.02
N ALA A 21 5.84 15.33 26.37
CA ALA A 21 5.92 15.47 24.94
C ALA A 21 4.59 14.93 24.44
N GLN A 22 3.68 15.82 24.02
CA GLN A 22 2.55 15.36 23.26
C GLN A 22 3.18 14.67 22.07
N VAL A 23 2.97 13.37 21.97
CA VAL A 23 3.26 12.64 20.75
C VAL A 23 2.29 13.24 19.74
N THR A 24 2.72 14.30 19.07
CA THR A 24 2.04 14.83 17.93
C THR A 24 2.28 13.81 16.83
N PHE A 25 1.25 13.11 16.41
CA PHE A 25 1.31 12.36 15.16
C PHE A 25 1.30 13.42 14.05
N PRO A 26 2.45 13.73 13.41
CA PRO A 26 2.51 14.84 12.46
C PRO A 26 1.66 14.57 11.22
N TYR A 27 1.26 13.31 11.01
CA TYR A 27 0.48 12.90 9.86
C TYR A 27 -0.59 11.88 10.24
N VAL A 28 -1.83 12.15 9.87
CA VAL A 28 -2.96 11.22 9.98
C VAL A 28 -3.65 11.19 8.62
N ILE A 29 -3.60 10.06 7.92
CA ILE A 29 -4.40 9.86 6.70
C ILE A 29 -5.81 9.55 7.14
N GLN A 30 -6.73 10.49 6.88
CA GLN A 30 -8.15 10.33 7.15
C GLN A 30 -8.91 10.29 5.84
N ASN A 31 -9.92 9.43 5.78
CA ASN A 31 -10.90 9.48 4.71
C ASN A 31 -12.10 10.31 5.18
N ASN A 32 -12.41 11.36 4.43
CA ASN A 32 -13.55 12.24 4.72
C ASN A 32 -14.88 11.68 4.16
N ASP A 33 -14.83 10.55 3.46
CA ASP A 33 -15.99 9.84 2.95
C ASP A 33 -16.46 8.79 3.97
N SER A 34 -17.50 9.13 4.73
CA SER A 34 -18.08 8.27 5.78
C SER A 34 -18.70 6.97 5.25
N THR A 35 -18.78 6.79 3.93
CA THR A 35 -19.31 5.56 3.32
C THR A 35 -18.23 4.51 3.06
N VAL A 36 -16.95 4.86 3.26
CA VAL A 36 -15.80 3.99 2.96
C VAL A 36 -14.90 3.84 4.18
N ASN A 37 -14.73 2.60 4.64
CA ASN A 37 -13.84 2.25 5.74
C ASN A 37 -12.40 2.23 5.24
N LEU A 38 -11.64 3.30 5.53
CA LEU A 38 -10.22 3.42 5.22
C LEU A 38 -9.39 2.48 6.10
N GLY A 39 -8.32 1.92 5.54
CA GLY A 39 -7.38 1.09 6.29
C GLY A 39 -7.87 -0.34 6.46
N PHE A 40 -8.72 -0.81 5.55
CA PHE A 40 -9.07 -2.23 5.50
C PHE A 40 -7.83 -3.09 5.28
N SER A 41 -6.90 -2.61 4.46
CA SER A 41 -5.54 -3.12 4.39
C SER A 41 -4.52 -2.01 4.13
N LEU A 42 -3.30 -2.22 4.60
CA LEU A 42 -2.16 -1.31 4.49
C LEU A 42 -0.93 -2.09 4.03
N TYR A 43 -0.26 -1.59 2.98
CA TYR A 43 0.95 -2.19 2.44
C TYR A 43 1.98 -1.11 2.10
N GLY A 44 3.26 -1.41 2.35
CA GLY A 44 4.35 -0.69 1.70
C GLY A 44 4.52 -1.21 0.28
N LEU A 45 4.51 -0.31 -0.70
CA LEU A 45 4.84 -0.59 -2.09
C LEU A 45 6.34 -0.36 -2.35
N ALA A 46 6.73 -0.58 -3.60
CA ALA A 46 7.94 0.02 -4.15
C ALA A 46 7.86 1.57 -4.11
N ASP A 47 8.98 2.22 -4.42
CA ASP A 47 9.05 3.68 -4.64
C ASP A 47 8.41 3.97 -6.01
N VAL A 48 7.10 4.20 -6.06
CA VAL A 48 6.36 4.27 -7.34
C VAL A 48 6.59 5.61 -8.05
N ASN A 49 7.04 6.64 -7.33
CA ASN A 49 7.30 7.98 -7.88
C ASN A 49 8.79 8.31 -8.04
N HIS A 50 9.70 7.39 -7.71
CA HIS A 50 11.16 7.54 -7.77
C HIS A 50 11.72 8.70 -6.92
N ASP A 51 11.13 8.95 -5.75
CA ASP A 51 11.61 10.00 -4.84
C ASP A 51 12.65 9.51 -3.81
N GLY A 52 12.97 8.22 -3.85
CA GLY A 52 13.92 7.54 -2.97
C GLY A 52 13.26 6.88 -1.74
N TYR A 53 11.94 6.96 -1.60
CA TYR A 53 11.19 6.42 -0.47
C TYR A 53 10.15 5.42 -0.95
N ARG A 54 10.02 4.28 -0.26
CA ARG A 54 8.96 3.32 -0.56
C ARG A 54 7.60 3.92 -0.25
N ASP A 55 6.69 3.85 -1.21
CA ASP A 55 5.37 4.43 -1.09
C ASP A 55 4.40 3.53 -0.33
N LEU A 56 3.24 4.08 0.01
CA LEU A 56 2.24 3.43 0.84
C LEU A 56 0.94 3.27 0.06
N VAL A 57 0.31 2.11 0.21
CA VAL A 57 -1.04 1.92 -0.29
C VAL A 57 -2.01 1.51 0.80
N ILE A 58 -3.16 2.16 0.75
CA ILE A 58 -4.25 2.00 1.68
C ILE A 58 -5.50 1.64 0.89
N SER A 59 -6.05 0.46 1.14
CA SER A 59 -7.34 0.09 0.60
C SER A 59 -8.46 0.59 1.52
N ALA A 60 -9.58 0.93 0.91
CA ALA A 60 -10.77 1.38 1.61
C ALA A 60 -11.99 0.72 0.97
N ILE A 61 -12.83 0.07 1.77
CA ILE A 61 -14.00 -0.67 1.28
C ILE A 61 -15.26 0.08 1.67
N SER A 62 -16.15 0.30 0.70
CA SER A 62 -17.45 0.89 1.00
C SER A 62 -18.38 -0.16 1.64
N SER A 63 -19.08 0.22 2.70
CA SER A 63 -20.05 -0.66 3.34
C SER A 63 -21.28 -0.78 2.44
N GLY A 64 -21.36 -1.87 1.68
CA GLY A 64 -22.57 -2.26 0.94
C GLY A 64 -22.63 -1.86 -0.53
N LEU A 65 -21.63 -1.15 -1.06
CA LEU A 65 -21.51 -0.88 -2.49
C LEU A 65 -20.28 -1.59 -3.05
N LEU A 66 -20.42 -2.02 -4.28
CA LEU A 66 -19.48 -2.82 -5.06
C LEU A 66 -18.18 -2.05 -5.41
N SER A 67 -17.81 -1.01 -4.65
CA SER A 67 -16.67 -0.15 -4.91
C SER A 67 -15.74 -0.07 -3.68
N GLY A 68 -14.48 -0.43 -3.90
CA GLY A 68 -13.35 -0.11 -3.05
C GLY A 68 -12.54 1.04 -3.67
N LYS A 69 -11.81 1.74 -2.82
CA LYS A 69 -10.81 2.74 -3.21
C LYS A 69 -9.44 2.23 -2.83
N VAL A 70 -8.45 2.47 -3.69
CA VAL A 70 -7.04 2.23 -3.41
C VAL A 70 -6.35 3.58 -3.45
N PHE A 71 -5.78 3.98 -2.31
CA PHE A 71 -5.08 5.24 -2.17
C PHE A 71 -3.59 5.00 -2.11
N VAL A 72 -2.84 5.60 -3.02
CA VAL A 72 -1.37 5.58 -3.03
C VAL A 72 -0.89 6.90 -2.44
N HIS A 73 0.01 6.82 -1.46
CA HIS A 73 0.60 7.96 -0.79
C HIS A 73 2.12 7.85 -0.83
N SER A 74 2.81 8.98 -1.00
CA SER A 74 4.27 9.02 -0.97
C SER A 74 4.80 8.54 0.38
N GLY A 75 5.84 7.72 0.39
CA GLY A 75 6.53 7.31 1.62
C GLY A 75 7.30 8.45 2.30
N LYS A 76 7.60 9.51 1.54
CA LYS A 76 8.42 10.64 1.96
C LYS A 76 7.65 11.65 2.79
N ASP A 77 6.47 12.04 2.31
CA ASP A 77 5.66 13.10 2.89
C ASP A 77 4.17 12.74 3.07
N PHE A 78 3.82 11.49 2.75
CA PHE A 78 2.46 10.95 2.80
C PHE A 78 1.45 11.68 1.91
N SER A 79 1.88 12.56 1.01
CA SER A 79 1.00 13.18 0.02
C SER A 79 0.35 12.11 -0.87
N ARG A 80 -0.91 12.32 -1.24
CA ARG A 80 -1.63 11.36 -2.07
C ARG A 80 -1.15 11.47 -3.52
N LEU A 81 -0.57 10.39 -4.02
CA LEU A 81 -0.13 10.25 -5.41
C LEU A 81 -1.32 9.87 -6.31
N TYR A 82 -2.02 8.78 -5.97
CA TYR A 82 -3.10 8.24 -6.80
C TYR A 82 -4.33 7.85 -5.98
N THR A 83 -5.47 7.79 -6.68
CA THR A 83 -6.71 7.18 -6.18
C THR A 83 -7.31 6.34 -7.28
N PHE A 84 -7.38 5.03 -7.06
CA PHE A 84 -8.05 4.09 -7.96
C PHE A 84 -9.39 3.67 -7.38
N ILE A 85 -10.36 3.45 -8.26
CA ILE A 85 -11.71 3.03 -7.88
C ILE A 85 -11.99 1.70 -8.57
N TYR A 86 -12.01 0.63 -7.78
CA TYR A 86 -12.24 -0.73 -8.25
C TYR A 86 -13.08 -1.49 -7.25
N ARG A 87 -13.81 -2.50 -7.73
CA ARG A 87 -14.25 -3.55 -6.82
C ARG A 87 -13.07 -4.45 -6.52
N LEU A 88 -12.58 -4.44 -5.28
CA LEU A 88 -11.36 -5.17 -4.93
C LEU A 88 -11.60 -6.67 -4.76
N ALA A 89 -10.66 -7.47 -5.28
CA ALA A 89 -10.57 -8.92 -5.06
C ALA A 89 -9.62 -9.27 -3.92
N GLY A 90 -9.56 -10.55 -3.58
CA GLY A 90 -8.89 -10.99 -2.35
C GLY A 90 -9.66 -10.58 -1.11
N GLU A 91 -9.33 -11.20 0.01
CA GLU A 91 -9.64 -10.61 1.33
C GLU A 91 -8.69 -9.41 1.61
N ASN A 92 -8.18 -8.78 0.54
CA ASN A 92 -7.24 -7.66 0.50
C ASN A 92 -5.87 -7.94 1.13
N TYR A 93 -5.38 -9.18 1.01
CA TYR A 93 -4.01 -9.55 1.41
C TYR A 93 -3.00 -9.22 0.30
N GLY A 94 -2.68 -7.94 0.11
CA GLY A 94 -1.52 -7.49 -0.66
C GLY A 94 -1.82 -6.71 -1.93
N LEU A 95 -0.77 -6.09 -2.45
CA LEU A 95 -0.62 -5.48 -3.76
C LEU A 95 0.75 -5.90 -4.29
N ALA A 96 0.91 -5.95 -5.61
CA ALA A 96 2.19 -6.23 -6.25
C ALA A 96 2.68 -5.03 -7.04
N CYS A 97 3.99 -5.00 -7.30
CA CYS A 97 4.61 -4.03 -8.19
C CYS A 97 5.49 -4.73 -9.21
N VAL A 98 5.46 -4.25 -10.45
CA VAL A 98 6.29 -4.70 -11.59
C VAL A 98 6.61 -3.47 -12.44
N ASP A 99 7.66 -3.47 -13.27
CA ASP A 99 7.86 -2.43 -14.29
C ASP A 99 7.35 -2.98 -15.65
N ALA A 100 6.03 -2.97 -15.82
CA ALA A 100 5.37 -3.62 -16.95
C ALA A 100 5.60 -2.88 -18.27
N ASN A 101 5.74 -1.55 -18.22
CA ASN A 101 5.97 -0.72 -19.40
C ASN A 101 7.46 -0.38 -19.64
N GLN A 102 8.36 -0.84 -18.77
CA GLN A 102 9.81 -0.63 -18.84
C GLN A 102 10.19 0.86 -18.84
N ASP A 103 9.46 1.67 -18.08
CA ASP A 103 9.74 3.11 -17.94
C ASP A 103 10.57 3.46 -16.69
N GLU A 104 11.06 2.42 -16.02
CA GLU A 104 11.79 2.38 -14.75
C GLU A 104 10.92 2.62 -13.52
N TYR A 105 9.69 3.17 -13.63
CA TYR A 105 8.82 3.39 -12.48
C TYR A 105 8.05 2.12 -12.12
N PRO A 106 8.04 1.69 -10.85
CA PRO A 106 7.25 0.54 -10.42
C PRO A 106 5.75 0.75 -10.65
N ASP A 107 5.17 -0.07 -11.52
CA ASP A 107 3.74 -0.11 -11.81
C ASP A 107 2.99 -0.87 -10.72
N ILE A 108 1.74 -0.46 -10.50
CA ILE A 108 0.90 -0.91 -9.39
C ILE A 108 -0.07 -1.95 -9.90
N VAL A 109 -0.02 -3.15 -9.31
CA VAL A 109 -0.93 -4.26 -9.62
C VAL A 109 -2.03 -4.34 -8.58
N ILE A 110 -3.27 -4.11 -9.00
CA ILE A 110 -4.46 -4.09 -8.15
C ILE A 110 -5.31 -5.34 -8.43
N PRO A 111 -5.60 -6.18 -7.43
CA PRO A 111 -6.53 -7.29 -7.57
C PRO A 111 -7.98 -6.78 -7.54
N CYS A 112 -8.76 -7.13 -8.57
CA CYS A 112 -10.11 -6.63 -8.80
C CYS A 112 -11.11 -7.76 -9.07
N ARG A 113 -12.39 -7.56 -8.74
CA ARG A 113 -13.47 -8.52 -8.95
C ARG A 113 -14.75 -7.84 -9.40
N ASP A 114 -15.20 -8.14 -10.61
CA ASP A 114 -16.54 -7.77 -11.09
C ASP A 114 -17.40 -9.02 -11.27
N SER A 115 -17.71 -9.39 -12.52
CA SER A 115 -18.29 -10.69 -12.88
C SER A 115 -17.26 -11.82 -12.83
N SER A 116 -15.98 -11.48 -13.01
CA SER A 116 -14.80 -12.33 -12.96
C SER A 116 -13.75 -11.69 -12.06
N GLU A 117 -12.74 -12.46 -11.66
CA GLU A 117 -11.55 -11.91 -11.00
C GLU A 117 -10.51 -11.52 -12.04
N TYR A 118 -9.83 -10.42 -11.80
CA TYR A 118 -8.83 -9.89 -12.70
C TYR A 118 -7.79 -9.06 -11.93
N ILE A 119 -6.68 -8.76 -12.58
CA ILE A 119 -5.73 -7.73 -12.14
C ILE A 119 -5.82 -6.51 -13.04
N ALA A 120 -5.65 -5.33 -12.46
CA ALA A 120 -5.45 -4.08 -13.18
C ALA A 120 -4.05 -3.55 -12.88
N VAL A 121 -3.27 -3.26 -13.93
CA VAL A 121 -1.90 -2.75 -13.80
C VAL A 121 -1.87 -1.29 -14.21
N HIS A 122 -1.44 -0.42 -13.30
CA HIS A 122 -1.39 1.02 -13.49
C HIS A 122 0.04 1.54 -13.44
N SER A 123 0.38 2.49 -14.30
CA SER A 123 1.71 3.06 -14.32
C SER A 123 2.05 3.76 -13.01
N GLY A 124 3.22 3.46 -12.44
CA GLY A 124 3.74 4.18 -11.27
C GLY A 124 4.00 5.65 -11.56
N LYS A 125 4.35 5.97 -12.81
CA LYS A 125 4.76 7.29 -13.27
C LYS A 125 3.62 8.30 -13.39
N ASP A 126 2.45 7.87 -13.87
CA ASP A 126 1.32 8.77 -14.13
C ASP A 126 -0.06 8.22 -13.71
N GLY A 127 -0.12 6.99 -13.18
CA GLY A 127 -1.36 6.34 -12.75
C GLY A 127 -2.26 5.83 -13.90
N SER A 128 -1.83 5.95 -15.15
CA SER A 128 -2.59 5.46 -16.31
C SER A 128 -2.73 3.95 -16.28
N LEU A 129 -3.83 3.41 -16.82
CA LEU A 129 -4.02 1.97 -16.93
C LEU A 129 -3.14 1.43 -18.07
N ILE A 130 -2.27 0.46 -17.75
CA ILE A 130 -1.43 -0.24 -18.72
C ILE A 130 -2.21 -1.41 -19.33
N TYR A 131 -2.67 -2.34 -18.48
CA TYR A 131 -3.51 -3.46 -18.92
C TYR A 131 -4.40 -4.00 -17.81
N GLN A 132 -5.38 -4.82 -18.22
CA GLN A 132 -6.18 -5.64 -17.33
C GLN A 132 -6.15 -7.09 -17.79
N LYS A 133 -6.19 -8.03 -16.84
CA LYS A 133 -6.13 -9.45 -17.14
C LYS A 133 -7.03 -10.25 -16.22
N GLU A 134 -8.01 -10.95 -16.82
CA GLU A 134 -8.82 -11.93 -16.11
C GLU A 134 -7.98 -13.13 -15.65
N VAL A 135 -8.32 -13.64 -14.47
CA VAL A 135 -7.67 -14.79 -13.86
C VAL A 135 -8.68 -15.90 -13.58
N THR A 136 -8.20 -17.13 -13.58
CA THR A 136 -9.04 -18.34 -13.50
C THR A 136 -9.27 -18.83 -12.06
N THR A 137 -8.68 -18.16 -11.07
CA THR A 137 -8.77 -18.49 -9.65
C THR A 137 -9.38 -17.33 -8.87
N ARG A 138 -9.98 -17.65 -7.72
CA ARG A 138 -10.39 -16.63 -6.76
C ARG A 138 -9.14 -16.13 -6.04
N ILE A 139 -8.67 -14.93 -6.36
CA ILE A 139 -7.55 -14.25 -5.74
C ILE A 139 -7.81 -14.19 -4.23
N THR A 140 -6.84 -14.67 -3.46
CA THR A 140 -6.78 -14.58 -2.00
C THR A 140 -5.63 -13.69 -1.56
N SER A 141 -4.53 -13.69 -2.30
CA SER A 141 -3.37 -12.82 -2.10
C SER A 141 -2.67 -12.53 -3.42
N ILE A 142 -1.86 -11.48 -3.44
CA ILE A 142 -1.02 -11.13 -4.59
C ILE A 142 0.35 -10.65 -4.13
N ASN A 143 1.39 -10.96 -4.91
CA ASN A 143 2.76 -10.51 -4.71
C ASN A 143 3.48 -10.41 -6.06
N SER A 144 4.67 -9.81 -6.09
CA SER A 144 5.58 -9.92 -7.23
C SER A 144 6.76 -10.83 -6.89
N ILE A 145 7.31 -11.48 -7.91
CA ILE A 145 8.53 -12.28 -7.82
C ILE A 145 9.50 -11.81 -8.90
N SER A 146 10.79 -12.00 -8.67
CA SER A 146 11.82 -11.63 -9.64
C SER A 146 11.63 -12.36 -10.97
N ASP A 147 11.96 -11.67 -12.07
CA ASP A 147 11.97 -12.19 -13.45
C ASP A 147 12.34 -13.68 -13.56
N PHE A 148 11.30 -14.49 -13.64
CA PHE A 148 11.28 -15.94 -13.61
C PHE A 148 11.35 -16.52 -15.02
N ASN A 149 10.78 -15.82 -16.01
CA ASN A 149 10.76 -16.25 -17.40
C ASN A 149 11.94 -15.71 -18.24
N GLY A 150 12.70 -14.75 -17.70
CA GLY A 150 13.87 -14.15 -18.33
C GLY A 150 13.55 -13.06 -19.36
N ASP A 151 12.39 -12.42 -19.29
CA ASP A 151 11.97 -11.36 -20.22
C ASP A 151 12.37 -9.94 -19.78
N GLY A 152 12.99 -9.83 -18.60
CA GLY A 152 13.45 -8.57 -18.01
C GLY A 152 12.39 -7.84 -17.18
N ILE A 153 11.22 -8.44 -16.94
CA ILE A 153 10.14 -7.88 -16.13
C ILE A 153 9.75 -8.88 -15.04
N ASP A 154 9.69 -8.41 -13.78
CA ASP A 154 9.22 -9.22 -12.65
C ASP A 154 7.80 -9.78 -12.87
N GLU A 155 7.53 -10.99 -12.40
CA GLU A 155 6.23 -11.64 -12.50
C GLU A 155 5.29 -11.31 -11.36
N ILE A 156 4.01 -11.56 -11.61
CA ILE A 156 2.92 -11.42 -10.67
C ILE A 156 2.54 -12.82 -10.15
N LEU A 157 2.68 -13.01 -8.84
CA LEU A 157 2.25 -14.21 -8.14
C LEU A 157 0.85 -13.98 -7.54
N ILE A 158 -0.08 -14.84 -7.89
CA ILE A 158 -1.45 -14.83 -7.37
C ILE A 158 -1.65 -16.06 -6.50
N GLY A 159 -1.94 -15.85 -5.22
CA GLY A 159 -2.51 -16.89 -4.39
C GLY A 159 -4.01 -16.99 -4.68
N GLY A 160 -4.52 -18.21 -4.85
CA GLY A 160 -5.95 -18.40 -5.06
C GLY A 160 -6.51 -19.66 -4.40
N MET A 161 -7.83 -19.68 -4.24
CA MET A 161 -8.52 -20.77 -3.52
C MET A 161 -8.36 -22.15 -4.14
N ARG A 162 -8.15 -22.23 -5.47
CA ARG A 162 -8.07 -23.51 -6.21
C ARG A 162 -6.67 -23.78 -6.76
N SER A 163 -5.98 -22.71 -7.14
CA SER A 163 -4.61 -22.72 -7.62
C SER A 163 -3.94 -21.40 -7.30
N SER A 164 -2.60 -21.44 -7.20
CA SER A 164 -1.77 -20.25 -7.29
C SER A 164 -1.28 -20.09 -8.72
N LEU A 165 -1.21 -18.86 -9.22
CA LEU A 165 -0.83 -18.57 -10.61
C LEU A 165 0.44 -17.73 -10.62
N VAL A 166 1.29 -17.95 -11.62
CA VAL A 166 2.37 -17.04 -12.00
C VAL A 166 1.99 -16.41 -13.33
N LEU A 167 1.89 -15.09 -13.37
CA LEU A 167 1.59 -14.31 -14.56
C LEU A 167 2.79 -13.45 -14.95
N SER A 168 3.05 -13.26 -16.26
CA SER A 168 4.03 -12.30 -16.73
C SER A 168 3.64 -10.88 -16.27
N GLY A 169 4.58 -10.13 -15.71
CA GLY A 169 4.35 -8.73 -15.35
C GLY A 169 4.09 -7.85 -16.56
N LYS A 170 4.60 -8.23 -17.73
CA LYS A 170 4.47 -7.50 -19.00
C LYS A 170 3.03 -7.38 -19.49
N ASP A 171 2.27 -8.46 -19.45
CA ASP A 171 0.95 -8.55 -20.10
C ASP A 171 -0.07 -9.46 -19.37
N GLY A 172 0.29 -9.98 -18.20
CA GLY A 172 -0.54 -10.87 -17.41
C GLY A 172 -0.72 -12.26 -18.03
N THR A 173 0.03 -12.64 -19.06
CA THR A 173 -0.02 -14.01 -19.59
C THR A 173 0.33 -15.03 -18.52
N GLN A 174 -0.49 -16.08 -18.39
CA GLN A 174 -0.24 -17.11 -17.39
C GLN A 174 0.97 -17.95 -17.80
N ILE A 175 2.01 -17.92 -16.96
CA ILE A 175 3.25 -18.68 -17.13
C ILE A 175 3.11 -20.06 -16.48
N HIS A 176 2.56 -20.11 -15.26
CA HIS A 176 2.43 -21.36 -14.50
C HIS A 176 1.13 -21.41 -13.69
N ASP A 177 0.56 -22.61 -13.59
CA ASP A 177 -0.47 -22.97 -12.61
C ASP A 177 0.16 -23.89 -11.54
N LEU A 178 0.17 -23.44 -10.29
CA LEU A 178 0.73 -24.17 -9.15
C LEU A 178 -0.38 -24.88 -8.35
N ALA A 179 -1.33 -25.51 -9.03
CA ALA A 179 -2.28 -26.41 -8.40
C ALA A 179 -1.55 -27.59 -7.73
N THR A 180 -2.01 -28.00 -6.54
CA THR A 180 -1.64 -29.32 -6.01
C THR A 180 -2.27 -30.39 -6.92
N PRO A 181 -1.48 -31.34 -7.46
CA PRO A 181 -2.07 -32.53 -8.06
C PRO A 181 -2.97 -33.20 -7.02
N LEU A 182 -4.20 -33.53 -7.40
CA LEU A 182 -5.12 -34.33 -6.58
C LEU A 182 -4.55 -35.73 -6.32
#